data_AF-A0AA96X5J8-F1
#
_entry.id   AF-A0AA96X5J8-F1
#
_cell.length_a   1.000
_cell.length_b   1.000
_cell.length_c   1.000
_cell.angle_alpha   90.00
_cell.angle_beta   90.00
_cell.angle_gamma   90.00
#
_symmetry.space_group_name_H-M   'P 1'
#
loop_
_entity.id
_entity.type
_entity.pdbx_description
1 polymer ?
#
loop_
_entity_poly.entity_id
_entity_poly.type
_entity_poly.pdbx_seq_one_letter_code
_entity_poly.pdbx_strand_id
1 'polypeptide(L)'
;MKFEFLLGKRAIGSAYSKDYTEWAESLLYENVDSENVAILASMGYERDPDPEEIETYFQKCLKDLGLAVPLDKDALKIYAQALCELIISGELEPEQGVGMLEGFLGHLITKQSIVFGMDSVKISGWSMIERFVTLILV
;
A
#
# COMPACT_ATOMS: atom_id res chain seq x y z
N MET A 1 -1.88 11.00 3.32
CA MET A 1 -2.14 9.54 3.27
C MET A 1 -1.33 8.84 4.36
N LYS A 2 -1.89 7.89 5.13
CA LYS A 2 -1.09 7.16 6.14
C LYS A 2 -0.08 6.20 5.49
N PHE A 3 1.03 5.92 6.17
CA PHE A 3 2.14 5.11 5.64
C PHE A 3 1.72 3.68 5.29
N GLU A 4 0.85 3.08 6.09
CA GLU A 4 0.31 1.72 5.90
C GLU A 4 -0.40 1.57 4.55
N PHE A 5 -1.08 2.62 4.08
CA PHE A 5 -1.76 2.64 2.79
C PHE A 5 -0.79 2.70 1.63
N LEU A 6 0.26 3.53 1.75
CA LEU A 6 1.32 3.59 0.76
C LEU A 6 2.04 2.24 0.65
N LEU A 7 2.38 1.62 1.78
CA LEU A 7 3.02 0.30 1.82
C LEU A 7 2.14 -0.77 1.15
N GLY A 8 0.84 -0.77 1.44
CA GLY A 8 -0.12 -1.67 0.81
C GLY A 8 -0.15 -1.50 -0.71
N LYS A 9 -0.34 -0.26 -1.18
CA LYS A 9 -0.34 0.08 -2.61
C LYS A 9 0.97 -0.32 -3.31
N ARG A 10 2.11 -0.11 -2.64
CA ARG A 10 3.44 -0.47 -3.16
C ARG A 10 3.60 -1.99 -3.28
N ALA A 11 3.25 -2.74 -2.25
CA ALA A 11 3.39 -4.20 -2.24
C ALA A 11 2.52 -4.89 -3.32
N ILE A 12 1.36 -4.31 -3.64
CA ILE A 12 0.51 -4.80 -4.74
C ILE A 12 0.87 -4.24 -6.12
N GLY A 13 1.88 -3.36 -6.22
CA GLY A 13 2.30 -2.77 -7.49
C GLY A 13 1.32 -1.75 -8.08
N SER A 14 0.49 -1.13 -7.23
CA SER A 14 -0.48 -0.09 -7.62
C SER A 14 -0.13 1.32 -7.15
N ALA A 15 1.01 1.48 -6.47
CA ALA A 15 1.48 2.79 -6.06
C ALA A 15 1.98 3.58 -7.27
N TYR A 16 1.41 4.77 -7.44
CA TYR A 16 1.83 5.77 -8.42
C TYR A 16 2.63 6.87 -7.73
N SER A 17 3.34 7.70 -8.50
CA SER A 17 4.11 8.85 -7.96
C SER A 17 3.29 9.70 -7.00
N LYS A 18 2.01 9.92 -7.32
CA LYS A 18 1.08 10.69 -6.49
C LYS A 18 0.86 10.11 -5.09
N ASP A 19 0.89 8.80 -4.93
CA ASP A 19 0.70 8.18 -3.61
C ASP A 19 1.86 8.52 -2.66
N TYR A 20 3.08 8.61 -3.18
CA TYR A 20 4.26 9.00 -2.40
C TYR A 20 4.21 10.47 -1.99
N THR A 21 3.80 11.35 -2.91
CA THR A 21 3.70 12.78 -2.62
C THR A 21 2.55 13.10 -1.66
N GLU A 22 1.39 12.42 -1.80
CA GLU A 22 0.27 12.52 -0.86
C GLU A 22 0.60 11.98 0.54
N TRP A 23 1.50 10.98 0.63
CA TRP A 23 2.04 10.53 1.91
C TRP A 23 2.99 11.56 2.53
N ALA A 24 3.90 12.11 1.73
CA ALA A 24 4.81 13.17 2.20
C ALA A 24 4.04 14.42 2.66
N GLU A 25 2.98 14.80 1.95
CA GLU A 25 2.14 15.94 2.34
C GLU A 25 1.45 15.70 3.70
N SER A 26 0.97 14.49 3.99
CA SER A 26 0.44 14.19 5.34
C SER A 26 1.47 14.35 6.45
N LEU A 27 2.74 14.00 6.20
CA LEU A 27 3.79 14.18 7.19
C LEU A 27 4.03 15.67 7.49
N LEU A 28 3.88 16.55 6.49
CA LEU A 28 3.93 18.00 6.71
C LEU A 28 2.78 18.48 7.61
N TYR A 29 1.56 17.98 7.40
CA TYR A 29 0.42 18.28 8.28
C TYR A 29 0.64 17.77 9.72
N GLU A 30 1.44 16.71 9.89
CA GLU A 30 1.85 16.16 11.18
C GLU A 30 3.06 16.90 11.80
N ASN A 31 3.54 17.99 11.18
CA ASN A 31 4.70 18.79 11.61
C ASN A 31 6.04 18.02 11.63
N VAL A 32 6.20 17.06 10.72
CA VAL A 32 7.49 16.37 10.52
C VAL A 32 8.49 17.33 9.87
N ASP A 33 9.57 17.63 10.60
CA ASP A 33 10.65 18.51 10.13
C ASP A 33 11.74 17.70 9.43
N SER A 34 11.57 17.50 8.12
CA SER A 34 12.58 16.90 7.23
C SER A 34 12.54 17.63 5.88
N GLU A 35 13.72 18.06 5.44
CA GLU A 35 13.90 18.67 4.12
C GLU A 35 13.50 17.71 2.99
N ASN A 36 13.84 16.43 3.11
CA ASN A 36 13.49 15.43 2.10
C ASN A 36 11.96 15.21 2.02
N VAL A 37 11.26 15.26 3.16
CA VAL A 37 9.79 15.19 3.19
C VAL A 37 9.17 16.40 2.48
N ALA A 38 9.69 17.61 2.75
CA ALA A 38 9.22 18.83 2.09
C ALA A 38 9.45 18.80 0.57
N ILE A 39 10.61 18.31 0.13
CA ILE A 39 10.92 18.15 -1.29
C ILE A 39 9.96 17.15 -1.94
N LEU A 40 9.80 15.96 -1.35
CA LEU A 40 8.90 14.94 -1.90
C LEU A 40 7.44 15.42 -1.98
N ALA A 41 6.96 16.13 -0.96
CA ALA A 41 5.62 16.71 -0.99
C ALA A 41 5.47 17.74 -2.13
N SER A 42 6.50 18.57 -2.35
CA SER A 42 6.48 19.60 -3.41
C SER A 42 6.39 19.02 -4.83
N MET A 43 6.93 17.81 -5.06
CA MET A 43 6.83 17.12 -6.35
C MET A 43 5.38 16.77 -6.72
N GLY A 44 4.46 16.75 -5.76
CA GLY A 44 3.04 16.55 -6.01
C GLY A 44 2.38 17.67 -6.84
N TYR A 45 3.02 18.83 -6.96
CA TYR A 45 2.54 19.94 -7.79
C TYR A 45 3.08 19.88 -9.22
N GLU A 46 4.02 18.99 -9.51
CA GLU A 46 4.52 18.77 -10.85
C GLU A 46 3.49 18.03 -11.70
N ARG A 47 3.42 18.37 -12.98
CA ARG A 47 2.45 17.76 -13.89
C ARG A 47 2.79 16.29 -14.19
N ASP A 48 4.07 15.95 -14.22
CA ASP A 48 4.58 14.62 -14.55
C ASP A 48 5.92 14.40 -13.83
N PRO A 49 5.89 14.17 -12.50
CA PRO A 49 7.10 13.99 -11.71
C PRO A 49 7.81 12.69 -12.11
N ASP A 50 9.14 12.76 -12.24
CA ASP A 50 9.97 11.61 -12.60
C ASP A 50 9.84 10.50 -11.54
N PRO A 51 9.37 9.29 -11.90
CA PRO A 51 9.26 8.17 -10.97
C PRO A 51 10.58 7.78 -10.29
N GLU A 52 11.72 7.92 -10.97
CA GLU A 52 13.04 7.61 -10.40
C GLU A 52 13.44 8.64 -9.32
N GLU A 53 13.10 9.90 -9.55
CA GLU A 53 13.33 10.97 -8.58
C GLU A 53 12.41 10.82 -7.36
N ILE A 54 11.13 10.49 -7.58
CA ILE A 54 10.17 10.17 -6.52
C ILE A 54 10.69 9.03 -5.65
N GLU A 55 11.14 7.93 -6.25
CA GLU A 55 11.71 6.81 -5.50
C GLU A 55 12.96 7.23 -4.72
N THR A 56 13.82 8.05 -5.32
CA THR A 56 15.04 8.55 -4.67
C THR A 56 14.70 9.35 -3.41
N TYR A 57 13.76 10.29 -3.49
CA TYR A 57 13.36 11.07 -2.31
C TYR A 57 12.55 10.27 -1.31
N PHE A 58 11.74 9.31 -1.75
CA PHE A 58 11.08 8.38 -0.86
C PHE A 58 12.08 7.62 0.02
N GLN A 59 13.16 7.08 -0.57
CA GLN A 59 14.21 6.40 0.20
C GLN A 59 14.94 7.34 1.18
N LYS A 60 15.16 8.60 0.79
CA LYS A 60 15.73 9.61 1.70
C LYS A 60 14.79 9.93 2.86
N CYS A 61 13.49 10.07 2.60
CA CYS A 61 12.47 10.28 3.64
C CYS A 61 12.46 9.11 4.63
N LEU A 62 12.46 7.86 4.14
CA LEU A 62 12.53 6.69 5.01
C LEU A 62 13.75 6.72 5.93
N LYS A 63 14.91 7.10 5.38
CA LYS A 63 16.15 7.23 6.16
C LYS A 63 16.04 8.31 7.23
N ASP A 64 15.51 9.49 6.90
CA ASP A 64 15.34 10.60 7.84
C ASP A 64 14.39 10.24 8.99
N LEU A 65 13.33 9.49 8.67
CA LEU A 65 12.28 9.10 9.61
C LEU A 65 12.62 7.82 10.39
N GLY A 66 13.74 7.16 10.07
CA GLY A 66 14.09 5.85 10.65
C GLY A 66 13.09 4.75 10.29
N LEU A 67 12.39 4.90 9.16
CA LEU A 67 11.42 3.93 8.65
C LEU A 67 12.10 2.96 7.69
N ALA A 68 11.52 1.77 7.56
CA ALA A 68 11.93 0.77 6.58
C ALA A 68 10.70 0.28 5.82
N VAL A 69 10.89 -0.08 4.55
CA VAL A 69 9.85 -0.79 3.78
C VAL A 69 9.88 -2.26 4.21
N PRO A 70 8.80 -2.77 4.82
CA PRO A 70 8.72 -4.19 5.15
C PRO A 70 8.62 -5.05 3.88
N LEU A 71 8.87 -6.35 4.02
CA LEU A 71 8.65 -7.31 2.94
C LEU A 71 7.19 -7.27 2.48
N ASP A 72 6.92 -7.57 1.21
CA ASP A 72 5.57 -7.55 0.64
C ASP A 72 4.55 -8.24 1.55
N LYS A 73 4.81 -9.47 2.04
CA LYS A 73 3.88 -10.19 2.93
C LYS A 73 3.50 -9.38 4.19
N ASP A 74 4.46 -8.69 4.78
CA ASP A 74 4.26 -7.94 6.02
C ASP A 74 3.61 -6.57 5.75
N ALA A 75 4.03 -5.87 4.69
CA ALA A 75 3.37 -4.66 4.19
C ALA A 75 1.88 -4.88 3.96
N LEU A 76 1.55 -6.05 3.42
CA LEU A 76 0.19 -6.46 3.12
C LEU A 76 -0.64 -6.77 4.36
N LYS A 77 -0.04 -7.42 5.37
CA LYS A 77 -0.71 -7.63 6.67
C LYS A 77 -1.03 -6.29 7.34
N ILE A 78 -0.08 -5.37 7.33
CA ILE A 78 -0.24 -4.02 7.88
C ILE A 78 -1.37 -3.27 7.16
N TYR A 79 -1.39 -3.33 5.81
CA TYR A 79 -2.43 -2.69 5.02
C TYR A 79 -3.83 -3.27 5.30
N ALA A 80 -3.95 -4.60 5.37
CA ALA A 80 -5.21 -5.26 5.70
C ALA A 80 -5.72 -4.86 7.09
N GLN A 81 -4.83 -4.77 8.08
CA GLN A 81 -5.17 -4.31 9.42
C GLN A 81 -5.68 -2.87 9.39
N ALA A 82 -4.98 -1.97 8.70
CA ALA A 82 -5.39 -0.56 8.58
C ALA A 82 -6.77 -0.41 7.91
N LEU A 83 -7.07 -1.21 6.88
CA LEU A 83 -8.39 -1.22 6.25
C LEU A 83 -9.48 -1.71 7.22
N CYS A 84 -9.22 -2.80 7.95
CA CYS A 84 -10.15 -3.29 8.96
C CYS A 84 -10.44 -2.26 10.04
N GLU A 85 -9.42 -1.51 10.49
CA GLU A 85 -9.59 -0.43 11.46
C GLU A 85 -10.50 0.68 10.94
N LEU A 86 -10.33 1.11 9.68
CA LEU A 86 -11.21 2.13 9.07
C LEU A 86 -12.66 1.64 8.90
N ILE A 87 -12.83 0.34 8.58
CA ILE A 87 -14.17 -0.25 8.48
C ILE A 87 -14.84 -0.25 9.85
N ILE A 88 -14.12 -0.66 10.89
CA ILE A 88 -14.63 -0.70 12.26
C ILE A 88 -14.92 0.72 12.79
N SER A 89 -14.11 1.72 12.43
CA SER A 89 -14.34 3.11 12.82
C SER A 89 -15.46 3.80 12.04
N GLY A 90 -15.97 3.19 10.97
CA GLY A 90 -17.00 3.76 10.09
C GLY A 90 -16.47 4.83 9.13
N GLU A 91 -15.15 4.97 9.01
CA GLU A 91 -14.50 5.86 8.03
C GLU A 91 -14.48 5.26 6.63
N LEU A 92 -14.69 3.94 6.52
CA LEU A 92 -14.72 3.21 5.25
C LEU A 92 -15.90 2.22 5.24
N GLU A 93 -16.72 2.27 4.19
CA GLU A 93 -17.81 1.30 4.04
C GLU A 93 -17.24 -0.12 3.81
N PRO A 94 -17.79 -1.16 4.45
CA PRO A 94 -17.27 -2.52 4.35
C PRO A 94 -17.07 -3.01 2.91
N GLU A 95 -18.02 -2.73 2.01
CA GLU A 95 -17.96 -3.13 0.60
C GLU A 95 -16.80 -2.46 -0.14
N GLN A 96 -16.50 -1.21 0.18
CA GLN A 96 -15.37 -0.48 -0.38
C GLN A 96 -14.05 -1.05 0.13
N GLY A 97 -13.95 -1.31 1.43
CA GLY A 97 -12.76 -1.92 2.03
C GLY A 97 -12.48 -3.32 1.51
N VAL A 98 -13.51 -4.15 1.37
CA VAL A 98 -13.39 -5.48 0.73
C VAL A 98 -12.97 -5.34 -0.73
N GLY A 99 -13.52 -4.40 -1.50
CA GLY A 99 -13.09 -4.16 -2.88
C GLY A 99 -11.61 -3.79 -3.01
N MET A 100 -11.09 -2.99 -2.06
CA MET A 100 -9.66 -2.67 -1.98
C MET A 100 -8.80 -3.90 -1.64
N LEU A 101 -9.33 -4.85 -0.86
CA LEU A 101 -8.69 -6.15 -0.58
C LEU A 101 -8.85 -7.18 -1.71
N GLU A 102 -9.90 -7.12 -2.52
CA GLU A 102 -10.11 -8.05 -3.64
C GLU A 102 -9.10 -7.82 -4.77
N GLY A 103 -8.78 -6.55 -5.09
CA GLY A 103 -7.70 -6.22 -6.02
C GLY A 103 -6.35 -6.79 -5.58
N PHE A 104 -6.14 -6.88 -4.26
CA PHE A 104 -4.98 -7.48 -3.62
C PHE A 104 -4.92 -9.01 -3.78
N LEU A 105 -6.04 -9.72 -3.60
CA LEU A 105 -6.11 -11.18 -3.71
C LEU A 105 -5.85 -11.65 -5.15
N GLY A 106 -6.34 -10.91 -6.14
CA GLY A 106 -6.10 -11.19 -7.55
C GLY A 106 -4.61 -11.20 -7.91
N HIS A 107 -3.83 -10.26 -7.36
CA HIS A 107 -2.39 -10.10 -7.65
C HIS A 107 -1.52 -11.16 -6.97
N LEU A 108 -1.88 -11.57 -5.74
CA LEU A 108 -1.24 -12.70 -5.06
C LEU A 108 -1.50 -14.02 -5.80
N ILE A 109 -2.74 -14.26 -6.24
CA ILE A 109 -3.09 -15.47 -6.99
C ILE A 109 -2.34 -15.51 -8.33
N THR A 110 -2.19 -14.38 -9.03
CA THR A 110 -1.42 -14.36 -10.30
C THR A 110 0.07 -14.59 -10.09
N LYS A 111 0.71 -13.93 -9.11
CA LYS A 111 2.13 -14.18 -8.80
C LYS A 111 2.36 -15.64 -8.38
N GLN A 112 1.45 -16.24 -7.61
CA GLN A 112 1.57 -17.63 -7.17
C GLN A 112 1.26 -18.63 -8.30
N SER A 113 0.25 -18.38 -9.15
CA SER A 113 -0.02 -19.20 -10.34
C SER A 113 1.12 -19.19 -11.36
N ILE A 114 1.83 -18.06 -11.52
CA ILE A 114 3.01 -17.98 -12.40
C ILE A 114 4.17 -18.80 -11.81
N VAL A 115 4.35 -18.77 -10.49
CA VAL A 115 5.42 -19.53 -9.80
C VAL A 115 5.13 -21.04 -9.75
N PHE A 116 3.85 -21.45 -9.70
CA PHE A 116 3.44 -22.85 -9.58
C PHE A 116 2.81 -23.47 -10.84
N GLY A 117 2.73 -22.73 -11.95
CA GLY A 117 2.20 -23.24 -13.23
C GLY A 117 0.73 -23.69 -13.17
N MET A 118 -0.10 -23.05 -12.35
CA MET A 118 -1.51 -23.43 -12.17
C MET A 118 -2.44 -22.50 -12.92
N ASP A 119 -3.26 -23.06 -13.84
CA ASP A 119 -4.31 -22.35 -14.56
C ASP A 119 -5.31 -21.68 -13.60
N SER A 120 -5.74 -20.47 -13.97
CA SER A 120 -6.55 -19.56 -13.18
C SER A 120 -7.90 -20.16 -12.79
N VAL A 121 -7.95 -20.75 -11.59
CA VAL A 121 -9.20 -21.21 -10.98
C VAL A 121 -10.06 -19.99 -10.64
N LYS A 122 -11.31 -19.97 -11.13
CA LYS A 122 -12.33 -19.01 -10.69
C LYS A 122 -12.66 -19.28 -9.23
N ILE A 123 -12.00 -18.56 -8.32
CA ILE A 123 -12.25 -18.59 -6.89
C ILE A 123 -13.41 -17.63 -6.60
N SER A 124 -14.48 -18.12 -5.98
CA SER A 124 -15.61 -17.27 -5.58
C SER A 124 -15.23 -16.41 -4.37
N GLY A 125 -15.79 -15.20 -4.25
CA GLY A 125 -15.43 -14.22 -3.21
C GLY A 125 -15.45 -14.76 -1.78
N TRP A 126 -16.38 -15.66 -1.45
CA TRP A 126 -16.46 -16.31 -0.13
C TRP A 126 -15.30 -17.27 0.18
N SER A 127 -14.88 -18.08 -0.79
CA SER A 127 -13.69 -18.94 -0.65
C SER A 127 -12.38 -18.14 -0.63
N MET A 128 -12.43 -16.89 -1.10
CA MET A 128 -11.31 -15.96 -1.12
C MET A 128 -11.06 -15.33 0.25
N ILE A 129 -12.13 -14.96 0.97
CA ILE A 129 -12.06 -14.45 2.34
C ILE A 129 -11.53 -15.52 3.30
N GLU A 130 -11.97 -16.78 3.18
CA GLU A 130 -11.47 -17.88 4.03
C GLU A 130 -9.96 -18.12 3.82
N ARG A 131 -9.49 -18.06 2.56
CA ARG A 131 -8.06 -18.18 2.24
C ARG A 131 -7.25 -16.99 2.73
N PHE A 132 -7.80 -15.78 2.65
CA PHE A 132 -7.20 -14.54 3.17
C PHE A 132 -7.02 -14.61 4.69
N VAL A 133 -8.06 -15.03 5.42
CA VAL A 133 -7.99 -15.25 6.88
C VAL A 133 -6.94 -16.30 7.22
N THR A 134 -6.84 -17.38 6.44
CA THR A 134 -5.86 -18.45 6.64
C THR A 134 -4.41 -17.98 6.36
N LEU A 135 -4.18 -17.12 5.38
CA LEU A 135 -2.86 -16.59 5.01
C LEU A 135 -2.33 -15.51 5.97
N ILE A 136 -3.22 -14.79 6.63
CA ILE A 136 -2.86 -13.71 7.57
C ILE A 136 -2.61 -14.25 8.98
N LEU A 137 -3.36 -15.28 9.40
CA LEU A 137 -3.27 -15.89 10.73
C LEU A 137 -2.14 -16.95 10.89
N VAL A 138 -1.35 -17.21 9.84
CA VAL A 138 -0.15 -18.08 9.85
C VAL A 138 1.10 -17.28 9.45
#